data_AF-A0A265US92-F1
#
_entry.id   AF-A0A265US92-F1
#
_cell.length_a   1.000
_cell.length_b   1.000
_cell.length_c   1.000
_cell.angle_alpha   90.00
_cell.angle_beta   90.00
_cell.angle_gamma   90.00
#
_symmetry.space_group_name_H-M   'P 1'
#
loop_
_entity.id
_entity.type
_entity.pdbx_description
1 polymer ?
#
loop_
_entity_poly.entity_id
_entity_poly.type
_entity_poly.pdbx_seq_one_letter_code
_entity_poly.pdbx_strand_id
1 'polypeptide(L)'
;MIKIFRKIRQKLLSENKFSNYLIYAIGEIFLVVIGILIALQINNWNESRKQSKTEKEFITSLKNDLKQDKAFIKRVIKLNEPRIEAYEILNSNLQHLYSNDRKSLDSIFKIYFRSQRTFYPISGSYESAESGNQISIFRNKKLVQKVVKLYNSTYDRLIDNGRILDERWDFLSKKYSYERRTGKFREMTSEQLTEFQNDVYHHFKQLEWYLESLKLAMMEIDKITTEK
;
A
#
# COMPACT_ATOMS: atom_id res chain seq x y z
N MET A 1 -9.86 -55.23 -15.22
CA MET A 1 -8.79 -56.04 -14.58
C MET A 1 -8.10 -56.91 -15.63
N ILE A 2 -6.78 -56.78 -15.75
CA ILE A 2 -5.95 -57.52 -16.70
C ILE A 2 -6.21 -59.04 -16.54
N LYS A 3 -6.50 -59.75 -17.64
CA LYS A 3 -6.95 -61.18 -17.68
C LYS A 3 -6.04 -62.14 -16.89
N ILE A 4 -4.77 -61.77 -16.70
CA ILE A 4 -3.75 -62.54 -15.99
C ILE A 4 -4.08 -62.65 -14.49
N PHE A 5 -4.40 -61.52 -13.83
CA PHE A 5 -4.75 -61.53 -12.39
C PHE A 5 -6.02 -62.32 -12.10
N ARG A 6 -6.98 -62.33 -13.05
CA ARG A 6 -8.20 -63.12 -12.93
C ARG A 6 -7.94 -64.64 -12.93
N LYS A 7 -7.07 -65.11 -13.83
CA LYS A 7 -6.69 -66.54 -13.90
C LYS A 7 -5.92 -67.00 -12.66
N ILE A 8 -5.05 -66.15 -12.13
CA ILE A 8 -4.27 -66.45 -10.92
C ILE A 8 -5.18 -66.53 -9.68
N ARG A 9 -6.14 -65.62 -9.52
CA ARG A 9 -7.14 -65.67 -8.43
C ARG A 9 -7.98 -66.96 -8.46
N GLN A 10 -8.46 -67.36 -9.64
CA GLN A 10 -9.26 -68.57 -9.78
C GLN A 10 -8.48 -69.84 -9.40
N LYS A 11 -7.18 -69.89 -9.73
CA LYS A 11 -6.31 -71.04 -9.41
C LYS A 11 -5.93 -71.13 -7.93
N LEU A 12 -5.79 -70.01 -7.24
CA LEU A 12 -5.49 -69.96 -5.80
C LEU A 12 -6.70 -70.28 -4.91
N LEU A 13 -7.92 -69.95 -5.37
CA LEU A 13 -9.18 -70.29 -4.69
C LEU A 13 -9.54 -71.78 -4.79
N SER A 14 -9.14 -72.48 -5.88
CA SER A 14 -9.41 -73.91 -6.06
C SER A 14 -8.50 -74.85 -5.26
N GLU A 15 -7.39 -74.35 -4.69
CA GLU A 15 -6.38 -75.18 -4.00
C GLU A 15 -6.42 -75.11 -2.45
N ASN A 16 -7.51 -74.62 -1.82
CA ASN A 16 -7.60 -74.43 -0.35
C ASN A 16 -6.54 -73.48 0.25
N LYS A 17 -5.88 -72.65 -0.58
CA LYS A 17 -4.81 -71.71 -0.19
C LYS A 17 -5.36 -70.29 0.08
N PHE A 18 -6.39 -70.19 0.92
CA PHE A 18 -7.03 -68.91 1.25
C PHE A 18 -6.03 -67.89 1.82
N SER A 19 -5.05 -68.34 2.62
CA SER A 19 -3.98 -67.49 3.16
C SER A 19 -3.14 -66.81 2.05
N ASN A 20 -2.79 -67.54 0.99
CA ASN A 20 -2.04 -66.98 -0.14
C ASN A 20 -2.88 -65.99 -0.95
N TYR A 21 -4.18 -66.25 -1.12
CA TYR A 21 -5.10 -65.32 -1.77
C TYR A 21 -5.19 -63.98 -1.00
N LEU A 22 -5.23 -64.05 0.33
CA LEU A 22 -5.32 -62.87 1.20
C LEU A 22 -4.05 -62.00 1.11
N ILE A 23 -2.87 -62.61 1.08
CA ILE A 23 -1.57 -61.92 0.88
C ILE A 23 -1.54 -61.21 -0.49
N TYR A 24 -1.97 -61.89 -1.56
CA TYR A 24 -2.02 -61.30 -2.90
C TYR A 24 -3.02 -60.14 -3.00
N ALA A 25 -4.19 -60.26 -2.38
CA ALA A 25 -5.19 -59.19 -2.36
C ALA A 25 -4.71 -57.95 -1.57
N ILE A 26 -4.01 -58.14 -0.45
CA ILE A 26 -3.37 -57.06 0.30
C ILE A 26 -2.28 -56.38 -0.54
N GLY A 27 -1.45 -57.14 -1.24
CA GLY A 27 -0.45 -56.59 -2.15
C GLY A 27 -1.04 -55.74 -3.28
N GLU A 28 -2.17 -56.16 -3.85
CA GLU A 28 -2.88 -55.39 -4.89
C GLU A 28 -3.45 -54.08 -4.34
N ILE A 29 -4.08 -54.11 -3.16
CA ILE A 29 -4.57 -52.89 -2.48
C ILE A 29 -3.41 -51.94 -2.19
N PHE A 30 -2.28 -52.47 -1.69
CA PHE A 30 -1.10 -51.66 -1.37
C PHE A 30 -0.52 -50.98 -2.63
N LEU A 31 -0.44 -51.70 -3.76
CA LEU A 31 -0.01 -51.13 -5.04
C LEU A 31 -0.96 -50.04 -5.56
N VAL A 32 -2.27 -50.25 -5.44
CA VAL A 32 -3.29 -49.23 -5.80
C VAL A 32 -3.15 -47.99 -4.91
N VAL A 33 -2.97 -48.17 -3.59
CA VAL A 33 -2.76 -47.09 -2.64
C VAL A 33 -1.49 -46.30 -2.98
N ILE A 34 -0.37 -46.98 -3.27
CA ILE A 34 0.87 -46.31 -3.73
C ILE A 34 0.60 -45.50 -5.01
N GLY A 35 -0.11 -46.07 -5.98
CA GLY A 35 -0.45 -45.37 -7.22
C GLY A 35 -1.26 -44.08 -6.97
N ILE A 36 -2.27 -44.14 -6.09
CA ILE A 36 -3.08 -42.99 -5.69
C ILE A 36 -2.23 -41.94 -4.97
N LEU A 37 -1.38 -42.36 -4.02
CA LEU A 37 -0.51 -41.46 -3.28
C LEU A 37 0.48 -40.74 -4.19
N ILE A 38 1.08 -41.44 -5.16
CA ILE A 38 1.98 -40.82 -6.15
C ILE A 38 1.20 -39.81 -7.01
N ALA A 39 0.00 -40.16 -7.48
CA ALA A 39 -0.84 -39.27 -8.28
C ALA A 39 -1.20 -37.99 -7.50
N LEU A 40 -1.61 -38.13 -6.24
CA LEU A 40 -1.87 -37.01 -5.33
C LEU A 40 -0.61 -36.16 -5.11
N GLN A 41 0.54 -36.79 -4.90
CA GLN A 41 1.80 -36.09 -4.68
C GLN A 41 2.22 -35.27 -5.90
N ILE A 42 2.07 -35.82 -7.11
CA ILE A 42 2.35 -35.11 -8.37
C ILE A 42 1.40 -33.90 -8.52
N ASN A 43 0.11 -34.08 -8.23
CA ASN A 43 -0.85 -32.99 -8.28
C ASN A 43 -0.52 -31.86 -7.29
N ASN A 44 -0.26 -32.21 -6.03
CA ASN A 44 0.11 -31.27 -4.98
C ASN A 44 1.42 -30.53 -5.31
N TRP A 45 2.39 -31.22 -5.92
CA TRP A 45 3.64 -30.59 -6.37
C TRP A 45 3.41 -29.59 -7.50
N ASN A 46 2.58 -29.93 -8.49
CA ASN A 46 2.23 -29.01 -9.58
C ASN A 46 1.47 -27.77 -9.07
N GLU A 47 0.53 -27.95 -8.14
CA GLU A 47 -0.21 -26.86 -7.51
C GLU A 47 0.70 -25.94 -6.69
N SER A 48 1.56 -26.52 -5.86
CA SER A 48 2.62 -25.83 -5.11
C SER A 48 3.55 -25.01 -6.01
N ARG A 49 3.91 -25.55 -7.20
CA ARG A 49 4.72 -24.84 -8.19
C ARG A 49 3.98 -23.65 -8.79
N LYS A 50 2.70 -23.82 -9.17
CA LYS A 50 1.86 -22.73 -9.72
C LYS A 50 1.68 -21.61 -8.70
N GLN A 51 1.34 -21.95 -7.46
CA GLN A 51 1.21 -21.01 -6.34
C GLN A 51 2.50 -20.21 -6.12
N SER A 52 3.66 -20.88 -6.10
CA SER A 52 4.95 -20.19 -5.94
C SER A 52 5.27 -19.25 -7.10
N LYS A 53 4.85 -19.57 -8.33
CA LYS A 53 4.99 -18.68 -9.48
C LYS A 53 4.14 -17.43 -9.31
N THR A 54 2.85 -17.59 -8.99
CA THR A 54 1.93 -16.46 -8.75
C THR A 54 2.40 -15.56 -7.61
N GLU A 55 2.86 -16.14 -6.49
CA GLU A 55 3.40 -15.37 -5.36
C GLU A 55 4.63 -14.53 -5.76
N LYS A 56 5.54 -15.09 -6.58
CA LYS A 56 6.71 -14.36 -7.08
C LYS A 56 6.33 -13.21 -8.04
N GLU A 57 5.38 -13.45 -8.93
CA GLU A 57 4.86 -12.43 -9.84
C GLU A 57 4.22 -11.28 -9.05
N PHE A 58 3.36 -11.61 -8.08
CA PHE A 58 2.76 -10.64 -7.16
C PHE A 58 3.82 -9.82 -6.41
N ILE A 59 4.78 -10.46 -5.75
CA ILE A 59 5.83 -9.77 -4.99
C ILE A 59 6.64 -8.84 -5.91
N THR A 60 6.91 -9.25 -7.14
CA THR A 60 7.66 -8.44 -8.11
C THR A 60 6.87 -7.18 -8.49
N SER A 61 5.60 -7.33 -8.87
CA SER A 61 4.75 -6.20 -9.23
C SER A 61 4.51 -5.27 -8.04
N LEU A 62 4.23 -5.83 -6.87
CA LEU A 62 4.09 -5.09 -5.62
C LEU A 62 5.33 -4.25 -5.31
N LYS A 63 6.54 -4.83 -5.39
CA LYS A 63 7.78 -4.07 -5.14
C LYS A 63 7.97 -2.91 -6.13
N ASN A 64 7.54 -3.07 -7.38
CA ASN A 64 7.57 -2.00 -8.37
C ASN A 64 6.55 -0.89 -8.05
N ASP A 65 5.34 -1.25 -7.63
CA ASP A 65 4.31 -0.29 -7.21
C ASP A 65 4.78 0.51 -6.00
N LEU A 66 5.27 -0.17 -4.95
CA LEU A 66 5.78 0.46 -3.74
C LEU A 66 6.99 1.39 -4.01
N LYS A 67 7.84 1.05 -4.98
CA LYS A 67 8.95 1.93 -5.39
C LYS A 67 8.43 3.23 -6.01
N GLN A 68 7.38 3.14 -6.82
CA GLN A 68 6.74 4.29 -7.44
C GLN A 68 5.99 5.13 -6.40
N ASP A 69 5.27 4.50 -5.48
CA ASP A 69 4.61 5.18 -4.35
C ASP A 69 5.62 5.97 -3.53
N LYS A 70 6.73 5.35 -3.13
CA LYS A 70 7.80 6.03 -2.39
C LYS A 70 8.35 7.24 -3.15
N ALA A 71 8.53 7.11 -4.47
CA ALA A 71 8.98 8.22 -5.31
C ALA A 71 7.95 9.35 -5.38
N PHE A 72 6.66 9.01 -5.42
CA PHE A 72 5.58 9.99 -5.40
C PHE A 72 5.49 10.70 -4.05
N ILE A 73 5.57 9.97 -2.94
CA ILE A 73 5.60 10.55 -1.58
C ILE A 73 6.75 11.56 -1.47
N LYS A 74 7.97 11.21 -1.90
CA LYS A 74 9.11 12.14 -1.91
C LYS A 74 8.81 13.42 -2.69
N ARG A 75 8.13 13.31 -3.83
CA ARG A 75 7.73 14.47 -4.64
C ARG A 75 6.71 15.33 -3.92
N VAL A 76 5.71 14.73 -3.26
CA VAL A 76 4.71 15.44 -2.46
C VAL A 76 5.39 16.21 -1.32
N ILE A 77 6.30 15.58 -0.57
CA ILE A 77 7.04 16.24 0.51
C ILE A 77 7.83 17.44 -0.04
N LYS A 78 8.64 17.23 -1.08
CA LYS A 78 9.48 18.28 -1.69
C LYS A 78 8.68 19.49 -2.17
N LEU A 79 7.47 19.28 -2.69
CA LEU A 79 6.61 20.37 -3.18
C LEU A 79 5.99 21.20 -2.05
N ASN A 80 5.81 20.60 -0.87
CA ASN A 80 5.17 21.23 0.27
C ASN A 80 6.16 21.80 1.28
N GLU A 81 7.41 21.34 1.30
CA GLU A 81 8.46 21.76 2.22
C GLU A 81 8.70 23.29 2.26
N PRO A 82 8.75 24.02 1.12
CA PRO A 82 8.89 25.49 1.17
C PRO A 82 7.71 26.21 1.87
N ARG A 83 6.55 25.57 1.98
CA ARG A 83 5.40 26.13 2.68
C ARG A 83 5.61 26.15 4.20
N ILE A 84 6.37 25.18 4.74
CA ILE A 84 6.73 25.11 6.16
C ILE A 84 7.59 26.31 6.53
N GLU A 85 8.66 26.56 5.78
CA GLU A 85 9.53 27.73 5.98
C GLU A 85 8.75 29.05 5.83
N ALA A 86 7.92 29.17 4.80
CA ALA A 86 7.09 30.35 4.60
C ALA A 86 6.14 30.60 5.77
N TYR A 87 5.55 29.53 6.32
CA TYR A 87 4.70 29.63 7.50
C TYR A 87 5.46 30.16 8.72
N GLU A 88 6.64 29.61 9.01
CA GLU A 88 7.42 30.00 10.19
C GLU A 88 7.75 31.50 10.17
N ILE A 89 8.09 32.02 8.99
CA ILE A 89 8.35 33.45 8.79
C ILE A 89 7.06 34.27 8.98
N LEU A 90 5.93 33.85 8.40
CA LEU A 90 4.64 34.54 8.59
C LEU A 90 4.23 34.53 10.07
N ASN A 91 4.30 33.39 10.74
CA ASN A 91 3.87 33.25 12.12
C ASN A 91 4.69 34.13 13.08
N SER A 92 6.00 34.26 12.84
CA SER A 92 6.89 35.03 13.71
C SER A 92 6.93 36.53 13.38
N ASN A 93 6.80 36.91 12.11
CA ASN A 93 7.11 38.27 11.66
C ASN A 93 5.98 39.01 10.94
N LEU A 94 4.77 38.44 10.82
CA LEU A 94 3.71 39.02 9.99
C LEU A 94 3.46 40.50 10.26
N GLN A 95 3.33 40.92 11.52
CA GLN A 95 3.04 42.31 11.87
C GLN A 95 4.17 43.26 11.44
N HIS A 96 5.42 42.85 11.64
CA HIS A 96 6.57 43.63 11.23
C HIS A 96 6.65 43.75 9.71
N LEU A 97 6.48 42.62 8.99
CA LEU A 97 6.48 42.59 7.53
C LEU A 97 5.31 43.40 6.94
N TYR A 98 4.13 43.32 7.56
CA TYR A 98 2.95 44.05 7.13
C TYR A 98 3.18 45.56 7.19
N SER A 99 3.76 46.07 8.28
CA SER A 99 3.95 47.52 8.49
C SER A 99 5.21 48.08 7.82
N ASN A 100 6.26 47.27 7.67
CA ASN A 100 7.60 47.77 7.31
C ASN A 100 8.16 47.17 6.01
N ASP A 101 7.71 45.99 5.57
CA ASP A 101 8.26 45.30 4.39
C ASP A 101 7.21 44.47 3.62
N ARG A 102 6.31 45.19 2.93
CA ARG A 102 5.26 44.60 2.10
C ARG A 102 5.81 43.72 0.97
N LYS A 103 6.98 44.04 0.42
CA LYS A 103 7.55 43.27 -0.71
C LYS A 103 8.00 41.88 -0.27
N SER A 104 8.61 41.78 0.91
CA SER A 104 8.93 40.47 1.49
C SER A 104 7.67 39.70 1.86
N LEU A 105 6.67 40.36 2.46
CA LEU A 105 5.37 39.74 2.75
C LEU A 105 4.72 39.13 1.50
N ASP A 106 4.65 39.89 0.40
CA ASP A 106 4.12 39.43 -0.89
C ASP A 106 4.86 38.19 -1.41
N SER A 107 6.19 38.16 -1.24
CA SER A 107 7.04 37.07 -1.69
C SER A 107 6.83 35.80 -0.87
N ILE A 108 6.75 35.93 0.46
CA ILE A 108 6.48 34.82 1.37
C ILE A 108 5.07 34.27 1.15
N PHE A 109 4.08 35.15 0.99
CA PHE A 109 2.72 34.77 0.66
C PHE A 109 2.68 33.93 -0.63
N LYS A 110 3.38 34.34 -1.69
CA LYS A 110 3.45 33.57 -2.94
C LYS A 110 4.06 32.18 -2.75
N ILE A 111 5.04 32.01 -1.86
CA ILE A 111 5.62 30.71 -1.54
C ILE A 111 4.59 29.85 -0.80
N TYR A 112 3.93 30.41 0.22
CA TYR A 112 2.92 29.67 0.97
C TYR A 112 1.73 29.27 0.10
N PHE A 113 1.27 30.16 -0.77
CA PHE A 113 0.09 29.97 -1.61
C PHE A 113 0.34 29.22 -2.94
N ARG A 114 1.49 28.55 -3.09
CA ARG A 114 1.75 27.63 -4.23
C ARG A 114 0.83 26.41 -4.21
N SER A 115 0.59 25.81 -5.37
CA SER A 115 -0.29 24.65 -5.55
C SER A 115 -0.01 23.53 -4.53
N GLN A 116 -1.06 23.05 -3.89
CA GLN A 116 -1.06 21.86 -3.03
C GLN A 116 -0.96 20.58 -3.87
N ARG A 117 -0.29 19.56 -3.34
CA ARG A 117 -0.43 18.18 -3.81
C ARG A 117 -0.50 17.21 -2.63
N THR A 118 -1.32 16.19 -2.80
CA THR A 118 -1.53 15.07 -1.88
C THR A 118 -1.19 13.74 -2.58
N PHE A 119 -0.97 12.71 -1.76
CA PHE A 119 -0.58 11.37 -2.18
C PHE A 119 -1.80 10.50 -2.49
N TYR A 120 -1.68 9.71 -3.55
CA TYR A 120 -2.58 8.64 -3.93
C TYR A 120 -1.73 7.42 -4.30
N PRO A 121 -2.00 6.24 -3.72
CA PRO A 121 -1.18 5.05 -3.93
C PRO A 121 -1.46 4.38 -5.27
N ILE A 122 -0.48 3.63 -5.76
CA ILE A 122 -0.64 2.65 -6.82
C ILE A 122 -1.06 1.34 -6.17
N SER A 123 -2.33 0.97 -6.37
CA SER A 123 -2.98 -0.17 -5.71
C SER A 123 -3.29 -1.35 -6.63
N GLY A 124 -3.07 -1.22 -7.94
CA GLY A 124 -3.50 -2.23 -8.92
C GLY A 124 -3.01 -3.66 -8.66
N SER A 125 -1.74 -3.85 -8.30
CA SER A 125 -1.21 -5.19 -7.98
C SER A 125 -1.82 -5.75 -6.69
N TYR A 126 -2.00 -4.90 -5.68
CA TYR A 126 -2.58 -5.27 -4.40
C TYR A 126 -4.06 -5.66 -4.54
N GLU A 127 -4.87 -4.79 -5.15
CA GLU A 127 -6.30 -5.01 -5.39
C GLU A 127 -6.56 -6.25 -6.25
N SER A 128 -5.71 -6.50 -7.26
CA SER A 128 -5.81 -7.71 -8.09
C SER A 128 -5.58 -8.98 -7.27
N ALA A 129 -4.59 -8.97 -6.37
CA ALA A 129 -4.30 -10.11 -5.52
C ALA A 129 -5.37 -10.33 -4.43
N GLU A 130 -5.90 -9.25 -3.87
CA GLU A 130 -6.98 -9.28 -2.87
C GLU A 130 -8.29 -9.80 -3.50
N SER A 131 -8.71 -9.20 -4.61
CA SER A 131 -9.93 -9.58 -5.34
C SER A 131 -9.87 -11.02 -5.88
N GLY A 132 -8.68 -11.46 -6.30
CA GLY A 132 -8.45 -12.83 -6.74
C GLY A 132 -8.31 -13.85 -5.60
N ASN A 133 -8.44 -13.42 -4.33
CA ASN A 133 -8.21 -14.21 -3.12
C ASN A 133 -6.82 -14.89 -3.07
N GLN A 134 -5.85 -14.37 -3.82
CA GLN A 134 -4.49 -14.94 -3.92
C GLN A 134 -3.69 -14.69 -2.63
N ILE A 135 -3.96 -13.58 -1.96
CA ILE A 135 -3.33 -13.20 -0.70
C ILE A 135 -3.52 -14.29 0.38
N SER A 136 -4.68 -14.97 0.39
CA SER A 136 -5.00 -16.03 1.36
C SER A 136 -4.11 -17.26 1.22
N ILE A 137 -3.57 -17.52 0.02
CA ILE A 137 -2.76 -18.71 -0.28
C ILE A 137 -1.26 -18.43 -0.26
N PHE A 138 -0.78 -17.18 -0.30
CA PHE A 138 0.67 -16.91 -0.28
C PHE A 138 1.36 -17.45 0.98
N ARG A 139 2.60 -17.95 0.81
CA ARG A 139 3.34 -18.62 1.90
C ARG A 139 3.87 -17.63 2.91
N ASN A 140 4.35 -16.47 2.47
CA ASN A 140 4.90 -15.47 3.38
C ASN A 140 3.78 -14.66 4.07
N LYS A 141 3.15 -15.26 5.09
CA LYS A 141 2.05 -14.65 5.86
C LYS A 141 2.45 -13.33 6.52
N LYS A 142 3.71 -13.20 6.95
CA LYS A 142 4.22 -11.98 7.58
C LYS A 142 4.29 -10.83 6.58
N LEU A 143 4.82 -11.08 5.38
CA LEU A 143 4.84 -10.09 4.30
C LEU A 143 3.41 -9.66 3.93
N VAL A 144 2.52 -10.64 3.74
CA VAL A 144 1.10 -10.40 3.45
C VAL A 144 0.46 -9.47 4.49
N GLN A 145 0.63 -9.77 5.78
CA GLN A 145 0.06 -8.94 6.85
C GLN A 145 0.57 -7.50 6.82
N LYS A 146 1.86 -7.30 6.54
CA LYS A 146 2.43 -5.95 6.40
C LYS A 146 1.87 -5.20 5.19
N VAL A 147 1.70 -5.89 4.07
CA VAL A 147 1.14 -5.31 2.84
C VAL A 147 -0.31 -4.93 3.06
N VAL A 148 -1.13 -5.83 3.61
CA VAL A 148 -2.54 -5.54 3.95
C VAL A 148 -2.64 -4.36 4.91
N LYS A 149 -1.78 -4.30 5.94
CA LYS A 149 -1.75 -3.16 6.86
C LYS A 149 -1.36 -1.86 6.15
N LEU A 150 -0.36 -1.89 5.26
CA LEU A 150 0.07 -0.70 4.52
C LEU A 150 -1.09 -0.15 3.68
N TYR A 151 -1.76 -0.99 2.88
CA TYR A 151 -2.84 -0.54 1.99
C TYR A 151 -4.12 -0.20 2.76
N ASN A 152 -4.64 -1.12 3.59
CA ASN A 152 -5.96 -0.98 4.23
C ASN A 152 -5.94 -0.19 5.55
N SER A 153 -4.81 0.44 5.89
CA SER A 153 -4.71 1.26 7.11
C SER A 153 -3.84 2.48 6.90
N THR A 154 -2.57 2.29 6.57
CA THR A 154 -1.63 3.41 6.42
C THR A 154 -2.03 4.29 5.22
N TYR A 155 -2.27 3.69 4.05
CA TYR A 155 -2.65 4.43 2.85
C TYR A 155 -4.06 5.01 2.94
N ASP A 156 -5.05 4.27 3.44
CA ASP A 156 -6.39 4.82 3.69
C ASP A 156 -6.35 6.07 4.59
N ARG A 157 -5.58 6.01 5.69
CA ARG A 157 -5.38 7.16 6.57
C ARG A 157 -4.70 8.32 5.84
N LEU A 158 -3.71 8.05 4.99
CA LEU A 158 -3.06 9.10 4.19
C LEU A 158 -4.02 9.75 3.20
N ILE A 159 -4.90 8.98 2.57
CA ILE A 159 -5.91 9.50 1.64
C ILE A 159 -6.89 10.41 2.39
N ASP A 160 -7.40 9.96 3.54
CA ASP A 160 -8.29 10.77 4.39
C ASP A 160 -7.64 12.08 4.83
N ASN A 161 -6.40 12.01 5.30
CA ASN A 161 -5.64 13.17 5.75
C ASN A 161 -5.34 14.13 4.58
N GLY A 162 -5.05 13.57 3.40
CA GLY A 162 -4.86 14.31 2.16
C GLY A 162 -6.13 15.07 1.78
N ARG A 163 -7.29 14.42 1.81
CA ARG A 163 -8.59 15.06 1.54
C ARG A 163 -8.86 16.23 2.48
N ILE A 164 -8.66 16.06 3.78
CA ILE A 164 -8.83 17.15 4.78
C ILE A 164 -7.88 18.32 4.46
N LEU A 165 -6.65 18.01 4.09
CA LEU A 165 -5.65 18.99 3.73
C LEU A 165 -6.02 19.75 2.44
N ASP A 166 -6.56 19.06 1.43
CA ASP A 166 -7.05 19.65 0.18
C ASP A 166 -8.30 20.52 0.41
N GLU A 167 -9.21 20.12 1.30
CA GLU A 167 -10.39 20.92 1.69
C GLU A 167 -9.99 22.22 2.40
N ARG A 168 -9.04 22.15 3.35
CA ARG A 168 -8.48 23.34 4.00
C ARG A 168 -7.78 24.24 2.99
N TRP A 169 -7.07 23.66 2.04
CA TRP A 169 -6.41 24.41 0.99
C TRP A 169 -7.40 25.12 0.06
N ASP A 170 -8.48 24.44 -0.33
CA ASP A 170 -9.55 25.03 -1.13
C ASP A 170 -10.18 26.23 -0.42
N PHE A 171 -10.51 26.09 0.88
CA PHE A 171 -10.99 27.20 1.70
C PHE A 171 -10.04 28.40 1.69
N LEU A 172 -8.75 28.18 2.02
CA LEU A 172 -7.75 29.25 2.01
C LEU A 172 -7.61 29.90 0.62
N SER A 173 -7.61 29.07 -0.42
CA SER A 173 -7.44 29.54 -1.80
C SER A 173 -8.55 30.49 -2.24
N LYS A 174 -9.78 30.22 -1.81
CA LYS A 174 -10.96 31.04 -2.11
C LYS A 174 -10.95 32.32 -1.29
N LYS A 175 -10.69 32.20 0.02
CA LYS A 175 -10.69 33.33 0.96
C LYS A 175 -9.64 34.38 0.61
N TYR A 176 -8.43 33.96 0.23
CA TYR A 176 -7.30 34.82 -0.14
C TYR A 176 -7.09 34.90 -1.66
N SER A 177 -8.18 34.81 -2.43
CA SER A 177 -8.14 34.79 -3.90
C SER A 177 -7.63 36.11 -4.50
N TYR A 178 -7.86 37.25 -3.82
CA TYR A 178 -7.31 38.53 -4.24
C TYR A 178 -5.79 38.49 -4.25
N GLU A 179 -5.19 38.12 -3.12
CA GLU A 179 -3.75 38.10 -2.91
C GLU A 179 -3.09 37.07 -3.82
N ARG A 180 -3.75 35.93 -4.05
CA ARG A 180 -3.31 34.92 -5.03
C ARG A 180 -3.30 35.44 -6.46
N ARG A 181 -4.34 36.20 -6.86
CA ARG A 181 -4.47 36.71 -8.24
C ARG A 181 -3.54 37.89 -8.51
N THR A 182 -3.39 38.79 -7.54
CA THR A 182 -2.58 40.01 -7.70
C THR A 182 -1.12 39.77 -7.31
N GLY A 183 -0.84 38.73 -6.52
CA GLY A 183 0.46 38.53 -5.90
C GLY A 183 0.81 39.63 -4.89
N LYS A 184 -0.18 40.37 -4.40
CA LYS A 184 -0.04 41.47 -3.43
C LYS A 184 -0.96 41.25 -2.25
N PHE A 185 -0.41 41.34 -1.05
CA PHE A 185 -1.18 41.38 0.17
C PHE A 185 -2.04 42.65 0.15
N ARG A 186 -3.35 42.54 0.43
CA ARG A 186 -4.25 43.71 0.47
C ARG A 186 -4.10 44.46 1.80
N GLU A 187 -4.68 45.65 1.85
CA GLU A 187 -4.87 46.33 3.13
C GLU A 187 -5.88 45.56 3.99
N MET A 188 -5.50 45.27 5.23
CA MET A 188 -6.25 44.51 6.21
C MET A 188 -6.26 45.27 7.54
N THR A 189 -7.39 45.20 8.26
CA THR A 189 -7.44 45.61 9.66
C THR A 189 -6.60 44.66 10.53
N SER A 190 -6.26 45.07 11.76
CA SER A 190 -5.56 44.20 12.71
C SER A 190 -6.33 42.89 12.98
N GLU A 191 -7.67 42.96 12.98
CA GLU A 191 -8.55 41.80 13.13
C GLU A 191 -8.43 40.84 11.92
N GLN A 192 -8.52 41.37 10.70
CA GLN A 192 -8.35 40.57 9.47
C GLN A 192 -6.95 39.95 9.36
N LEU A 193 -5.92 40.64 9.84
CA LEU A 193 -4.57 40.12 9.85
C LEU A 193 -4.39 38.99 10.87
N THR A 194 -5.05 39.10 12.03
CA THR A 194 -5.11 38.03 13.04
C THR A 194 -5.88 36.83 12.51
N GLU A 195 -6.99 37.07 11.81
CA GLU A 195 -7.76 36.03 11.13
C GLU A 195 -6.92 35.27 10.10
N PHE A 196 -6.11 35.99 9.30
CA PHE A 196 -5.14 35.38 8.38
C PHE A 196 -4.11 34.50 9.10
N GLN A 197 -3.57 34.94 10.23
CA GLN A 197 -2.64 34.09 11.00
C GLN A 197 -3.29 32.80 11.47
N ASN A 198 -4.51 32.87 12.01
CA ASN A 198 -5.25 31.70 12.49
C ASN A 198 -5.53 30.71 11.34
N ASP A 199 -5.96 31.22 10.19
CA ASP A 199 -6.26 30.42 9.01
C ASP A 199 -5.02 29.67 8.49
N VAL A 200 -3.89 30.38 8.37
CA VAL A 200 -2.61 29.81 7.91
C VAL A 200 -2.06 28.84 8.96
N TYR A 201 -2.21 29.13 10.27
CA TYR A 201 -1.87 28.22 11.38
C TYR A 201 -2.61 26.89 11.25
N HIS A 202 -3.93 26.92 11.07
CA HIS A 202 -4.74 25.71 11.02
C HIS A 202 -4.42 24.82 9.81
N HIS A 203 -4.16 25.43 8.65
CA HIS A 203 -3.68 24.66 7.49
C HIS A 203 -2.27 24.12 7.71
N PHE A 204 -1.37 24.91 8.29
CA PHE A 204 0.00 24.47 8.61
C PHE A 204 0.01 23.25 9.53
N LYS A 205 -0.74 23.24 10.63
CA LYS A 205 -0.76 22.08 11.56
C LYS A 205 -1.24 20.80 10.87
N GLN A 206 -2.23 20.90 9.98
CA GLN A 206 -2.67 19.75 9.18
C GLN A 206 -1.58 19.30 8.20
N LEU A 207 -0.92 20.24 7.52
CA LEU A 207 0.14 19.95 6.56
C LEU A 207 1.33 19.28 7.25
N GLU A 208 1.81 19.84 8.36
CA GLU A 208 2.92 19.30 9.16
C GLU A 208 2.66 17.84 9.53
N TRP A 209 1.50 17.54 10.10
CA TRP A 209 1.13 16.17 10.47
C TRP A 209 1.01 15.23 9.26
N TYR A 210 0.50 15.75 8.14
CA TYR A 210 0.41 14.98 6.89
C TYR A 210 1.80 14.61 6.34
N LEU A 211 2.74 15.57 6.34
CA LEU A 211 4.11 15.33 5.89
C LEU A 211 4.85 14.31 6.76
N GLU A 212 4.64 14.34 8.07
CA GLU A 212 5.19 13.31 8.97
C GLU A 212 4.56 11.94 8.71
N SER A 213 3.26 11.87 8.50
CA SER A 213 2.58 10.61 8.15
C SER A 213 3.13 10.00 6.85
N LEU A 214 3.42 10.85 5.85
CA LEU A 214 4.05 10.44 4.60
C LEU A 214 5.46 9.86 4.82
N LYS A 215 6.28 10.50 5.67
CA LYS A 215 7.63 9.99 6.03
C LYS A 215 7.54 8.62 6.71
N LEU A 216 6.59 8.44 7.63
CA LEU A 216 6.36 7.14 8.29
C LEU A 216 5.94 6.05 7.31
N ALA A 217 5.07 6.37 6.35
CA ALA A 217 4.68 5.43 5.30
C ALA A 217 5.86 5.00 4.42
N MET A 218 6.78 5.93 4.09
CA MET A 218 8.01 5.58 3.38
C MET A 218 8.88 4.57 4.17
N MET A 219 8.93 4.68 5.49
CA MET A 219 9.65 3.72 6.34
C MET A 219 8.97 2.34 6.36
N GLU A 220 7.64 2.29 6.29
CA GLU A 220 6.89 1.03 6.19
C GLU A 220 7.11 0.36 4.82
N ILE A 221 7.10 1.14 3.74
CA ILE A 221 7.48 0.68 2.39
C ILE A 221 8.89 0.06 2.39
N ASP A 222 9.86 0.70 3.04
CA ASP A 222 11.24 0.19 3.11
C ASP A 222 11.33 -1.15 3.85
N LYS A 223 10.57 -1.32 4.92
CA LYS A 223 10.49 -2.60 5.65
C LYS A 223 9.89 -3.73 4.81
N ILE A 224 8.96 -3.42 3.91
CA ILE A 224 8.31 -4.42 3.03
C ILE A 224 9.23 -4.77 1.86
N THR A 225 9.85 -3.76 1.24
CA THR A 225 10.68 -3.97 0.04
C THR A 225 12.00 -4.69 0.33
N THR A 226 12.55 -4.54 1.56
CA THR A 226 13.79 -5.20 2.00
C THR A 226 13.60 -6.61 2.56
N GLU A 227 12.34 -7.04 2.79
CA GLU A 227 12.06 -8.39 3.27
C GLU A 227 12.35 -9.42 2.16
N LYS A 228 13.05 -10.49 2.55
CA LYS A 228 13.45 -11.61 1.69
C LYS A 228 12.35 -12.66 1.60
#